data_AF-A0A949QGK7-F1
#
_entry.id   AF-A0A949QGK7-F1
#
_cell.length_a   1.000
_cell.length_b   1.000
_cell.length_c   1.000
_cell.angle_alpha   90.00
_cell.angle_beta   90.00
_cell.angle_gamma   90.00
#
_symmetry.space_group_name_H-M   'P 1'
#
loop_
_entity.id
_entity.type
_entity.pdbx_description
1 polymer ?
#
loop_
_entity_poly.entity_id
_entity_poly.type
_entity_poly.pdbx_seq_one_letter_code
_entity_poly.pdbx_strand_id
1 'polypeptide(L)' 'MDIRKALGLKDRSHIHKNFLQPALVAGYIEMTLSEKPNSRLQKYRLTDAGRACLAIVGEGKKKHST' A
#
# COMPACT_ATOMS: atom_id res chain seq x y z
N MET A 1 -13.00 7.23 -13.38
CA MET A 1 -11.68 7.25 -14.05
C MET A 1 -10.68 6.58 -13.13
N ASP A 2 -10.24 5.36 -13.46
CA ASP A 2 -9.30 4.57 -12.66
C ASP A 2 -7.88 5.14 -12.73
N ILE A 3 -7.24 5.35 -11.58
CA ILE A 3 -5.80 5.70 -11.42
C ILE A 3 -4.85 4.79 -12.22
N ARG A 4 -5.28 3.56 -12.48
CA ARG A 4 -4.59 2.55 -13.31
C ARG A 4 -4.45 2.97 -14.78
N LYS A 5 -5.46 3.66 -15.33
CA LYS A 5 -5.41 4.27 -16.67
C LYS A 5 -4.53 5.52 -16.68
N ALA A 6 -4.54 6.30 -15.60
CA ALA A 6 -3.74 7.52 -15.49
C ALA A 6 -2.23 7.23 -15.39
N LEU A 7 -1.83 6.07 -14.86
CA LEU A 7 -0.42 5.69 -14.66
C LEU A 7 0.15 4.73 -15.72
N GLY A 8 -0.65 4.23 -16.67
CA GLY A 8 -0.17 3.30 -17.71
C GLY A 8 0.32 1.93 -17.19
N LEU A 9 0.19 1.66 -15.90
CA LEU A 9 0.71 0.46 -15.27
C LEU A 9 -0.31 -0.68 -15.34
N LYS A 10 0.00 -1.65 -16.20
CA LYS A 10 -0.85 -2.78 -16.59
C LYS A 10 -0.97 -3.85 -15.51
N ASP A 11 -0.06 -3.89 -14.53
CA ASP A 11 0.17 -5.11 -13.76
C ASP A 11 -0.08 -4.99 -12.25
N ARG A 12 -1.17 -5.62 -11.81
CA ARG A 12 -1.52 -5.82 -10.40
C ARG A 12 -0.39 -6.53 -9.63
N SER A 13 0.39 -7.35 -10.34
CA SER A 13 1.53 -8.10 -9.79
C SER A 13 2.68 -7.17 -9.40
N HIS A 14 2.89 -6.07 -10.14
CA HIS A 14 3.95 -5.12 -9.84
C HIS A 14 3.65 -4.36 -8.53
N ILE A 15 2.40 -3.91 -8.36
CA ILE A 15 2.00 -3.25 -7.11
C ILE A 15 2.14 -4.19 -5.92
N HIS A 16 1.71 -5.44 -6.10
CA HIS A 16 1.82 -6.43 -5.04
C HIS A 16 3.27 -6.68 -4.66
N LYS A 17 4.15 -6.98 -5.63
CA LYS A 17 5.55 -7.32 -5.36
C LYS A 17 6.40 -6.14 -4.89
N ASN A 18 6.15 -4.95 -5.43
CA ASN A 18 7.05 -3.81 -5.22
C ASN A 18 6.61 -2.91 -4.05
N PHE A 19 5.34 -2.97 -3.64
CA PHE A 19 4.79 -2.10 -2.60
C PHE A 19 4.09 -2.87 -1.48
N LEU A 20 3.15 -3.76 -1.79
CA LEU A 20 2.36 -4.45 -0.76
C LEU A 20 3.17 -5.52 -0.02
N GLN A 21 3.89 -6.38 -0.75
CA GLN A 21 4.67 -7.47 -0.17
C GLN A 21 5.81 -6.94 0.72
N PRO A 22 6.61 -5.94 0.32
CA PRO A 22 7.62 -5.38 1.21
C PRO A 22 7.01 -4.72 2.45
N ALA A 23 5.88 -4.02 2.32
CA ALA A 23 5.21 -3.39 3.46
C ALA A 23 4.57 -4.40 4.43
N LEU A 24 4.08 -5.53 3.92
CA LEU A 24 3.61 -6.66 4.71
C LEU A 24 4.77 -7.32 5.47
N VAL A 25 5.88 -7.59 4.78
CA VAL A 25 7.09 -8.20 5.38
C VAL A 25 7.70 -7.29 6.44
N ALA A 26 7.73 -5.98 6.18
CA ALA A 26 8.19 -4.98 7.14
C ALA A 26 7.19 -4.74 8.30
N GLY A 27 5.99 -5.36 8.26
CA GLY A 27 4.99 -5.25 9.31
C GLY A 27 4.31 -3.89 9.40
N TYR A 28 4.41 -3.03 8.38
CA TYR A 28 3.74 -1.71 8.35
C TYR A 28 2.27 -1.80 7.99
N ILE A 29 1.89 -2.83 7.24
CA ILE A 29 0.51 -3.14 6.90
C ILE A 29 0.22 -4.60 7.19
N GLU A 30 -1.06 -4.92 7.38
CA GLU A 30 -1.53 -6.28 7.58
C GLU A 30 -2.82 -6.53 6.78
N MET A 31 -3.10 -7.81 6.53
CA MET A 31 -4.30 -8.26 5.83
C MET A 31 -5.50 -8.22 6.78
N THR A 32 -6.62 -7.64 6.33
CA THR A 32 -7.85 -7.62 7.15
C THR A 32 -8.59 -8.96 7.12
N LEU A 33 -8.39 -9.76 6.08
CA LEU A 33 -9.01 -11.07 5.88
C LEU A 33 -7.93 -12.15 5.75
N SER A 34 -7.22 -12.44 6.84
CA SER A 34 -6.15 -13.45 6.85
C SER A 34 -6.62 -14.85 6.46
N GLU A 35 -7.89 -15.17 6.73
CA GLU A 35 -8.49 -16.47 6.38
C GLU A 35 -8.72 -16.64 4.87
N LYS A 36 -8.84 -15.54 4.11
CA LYS A 36 -9.15 -15.58 2.67
C LYS A 36 -8.23 -14.64 1.89
N PRO A 37 -6.92 -14.93 1.81
CA PRO A 37 -5.92 -14.01 1.25
C PRO A 37 -6.14 -13.70 -0.25
N ASN A 38 -6.77 -14.61 -0.99
CA ASN A 38 -7.09 -14.44 -2.41
C ASN A 38 -8.49 -13.83 -2.66
N SER A 39 -9.18 -13.39 -1.59
CA SER A 39 -10.52 -12.80 -1.72
C SER A 39 -10.49 -11.53 -2.55
N ARG A 40 -11.49 -11.34 -3.41
CA ARG A 40 -11.72 -10.06 -4.11
C ARG A 40 -12.02 -8.91 -3.14
N LEU A 41 -12.46 -9.23 -1.92
CA LEU A 41 -12.72 -8.27 -0.84
C LEU A 41 -11.51 -8.09 0.08
N GLN A 42 -10.36 -8.68 -0.23
CA GLN A 42 -9.13 -8.50 0.54
C GLN A 42 -8.78 -7.01 0.63
N LYS A 43 -8.60 -6.53 1.86
CA LYS A 43 -8.11 -5.19 2.17
C LYS A 43 -6.86 -5.28 3.03
N TYR A 44 -6.16 -4.16 3.09
CA TYR A 44 -4.99 -3.96 3.94
C TYR A 44 -5.27 -2.82 4.90
N ARG A 45 -4.78 -2.92 6.13
CA ARG A 45 -4.81 -1.83 7.11
C ARG A 45 -3.39 -1.54 7.61
N LEU A 46 -3.16 -0.30 8.05
CA LEU A 46 -1.92 0.08 8.71
C LEU A 46 -1.85 -0.55 10.10
N THR A 47 -0.67 -1.02 10.46
CA THR A 47 -0.32 -1.39 11.84
C THR A 47 0.13 -0.15 12.61
N ASP A 48 0.37 -0.29 13.91
CA ASP A 48 0.95 0.79 14.73
C ASP A 48 2.33 1.21 14.22
N ALA A 49 3.16 0.26 13.79
CA ALA A 49 4.45 0.53 13.17
C ALA A 49 4.30 1.36 11.88
N GLY A 50 3.32 1.01 11.03
CA GLY A 50 3.03 1.76 9.81
C GLY A 50 2.55 3.19 10.09
N ARG A 51 1.71 3.37 11.12
CA ARG A 51 1.27 4.70 11.58
C ARG A 51 2.44 5.54 12.08
N ALA A 52 3.32 4.95 12.88
CA ALA A 52 4.51 5.63 13.40
C ALA A 52 5.47 6.05 12.28
N CYS A 53 5.71 5.18 11.29
CA CYS A 53 6.50 5.53 10.11
C CYS A 53 5.89 6.69 9.31
N LEU A 54 4.57 6.73 9.15
CA LEU A 54 3.92 7.86 8.47
C LEU A 54 4.05 9.17 9.25
N ALA A 55 4.01 9.12 10.58
CA ALA A 55 4.26 10.30 11.41
C ALA A 55 5.69 10.84 11.22
N ILE A 56 6.67 9.95 11.03
CA ILE A 56 8.07 10.32 10.77
C ILE A 56 8.27 10.82 9.32
N VAL A 57 7.58 10.21 8.35
CA VAL A 57 7.71 10.57 6.93
C VAL A 57 6.86 11.80 6.55
N GLY A 58 5.94 12.22 7.41
CA GLY A 58 5.03 13.36 7.21
C GLY A 58 5.72 14.71 6.96
N GLU A 59 7.00 14.85 7.29
CA GLU A 59 7.78 16.08 7.03
C GLU A 59 8.37 16.14 5.60
N GLY A 60 8.27 15.08 4.80
CA GLY A 60 8.93 14.97 3.48
C GLY A 60 8.05 15.19 2.24
N LYS A 61 6.72 15.30 2.34
CA LYS A 61 5.83 15.41 1.16
C LYS A 61 4.85 16.58 1.23
N LYS A 62 5.38 17.80 1.25
CA LYS A 62 4.72 18.96 0.63
C LYS A 62 5.57 19.52 -0.51
N LYS A 63 5.83 18.77 -1.59
CA LYS A 63 6.31 19.38 -2.86
C LYS A 63 5.78 18.64 -4.09
N HIS A 64 5.26 19.45 -5.02
CA HIS A 64 4.67 19.18 -6.33
C HIS A 64 3.27 18.54 -6.34
N SER A 65 2.27 19.12 -7.01
CA SER A 65 2.35 19.81 -8.30
C SER A 65 1.44 21.04 -8.38
N THR A 66 2.01 22.09 -8.97
CA THR A 66 1.36 23.12 -9.80
C THR A 66 0.44 22.50 -10.85
#